data_AF-B6B773-F1
#
_entry.id   AF-B6B773-F1
#
_cell.length_a   1.000
_cell.length_b   1.000
_cell.length_c   1.000
_cell.angle_alpha   90.00
_cell.angle_beta   90.00
_cell.angle_gamma   90.00
#
_symmetry.space_group_name_H-M   'P 1'
#
loop_
_entity.id
_entity.type
_entity.pdbx_description
1 polymer ?
#
loop_
_entity_poly.entity_id
_entity_poly.type
_entity_poly.pdbx_seq_one_letter_code
_entity_poly.pdbx_strand_id
1 'polypeptide(L)'
;MLFNATRPCLLNGIPDLAARPDLADRSIGIHLPVIPPGKRKTLGAFNRDFARAKPFILGALLDAVSCALKQIDSVSVSDAPRMADFAKWVVAAEPALGWPQGAFLDSYAANRAKSDQAAVEANPVALAILSLMDGRQHWTGTATELKQALRDRFPSLTEDSQSFPRSEARFGAALRRVQPVLRRQGLSITFSREGKAGMRVIELTSS
;
A
#
# COMPACT_ATOMS: atom_id res chain seq x y z
N MET A 1 -11.82 26.12 19.18
CA MET A 1 -11.96 24.67 18.92
C MET A 1 -10.87 23.98 19.73
N LEU A 2 -11.20 23.15 20.73
CA LEU A 2 -10.19 22.55 21.64
C LEU A 2 -9.49 21.32 21.04
N PHE A 3 -10.18 20.57 20.18
CA PHE A 3 -9.62 19.50 19.36
C PHE A 3 -10.28 19.51 17.99
N ASN A 4 -9.49 19.37 16.93
CA ASN A 4 -9.96 19.10 15.58
C ASN A 4 -9.37 17.75 15.15
N ALA A 5 -10.23 16.77 14.88
CA ALA A 5 -9.81 15.42 14.52
C ALA A 5 -10.32 15.08 13.13
N THR A 6 -9.42 14.60 12.27
CA THR A 6 -9.81 13.97 11.01
C THR A 6 -10.55 12.68 11.35
N ARG A 7 -11.80 12.52 10.88
CA ARG A 7 -12.61 11.33 11.15
C ARG A 7 -12.04 10.15 10.38
N PRO A 8 -11.37 9.17 11.02
CA PRO A 8 -10.88 8.01 10.30
C PRO A 8 -12.06 7.16 9.82
N CYS A 9 -11.97 6.65 8.59
CA CYS A 9 -12.93 5.68 8.07
C CYS A 9 -12.38 4.26 8.33
N LEU A 10 -13.19 3.41 8.97
CA LEU A 10 -12.90 1.99 9.15
C LEU A 10 -13.65 1.22 8.06
N LEU A 11 -12.90 0.47 7.25
CA LEU A 11 -13.44 -0.41 6.22
C LEU A 11 -13.04 -1.85 6.58
N ASN A 12 -13.99 -2.79 6.54
CA ASN A 12 -13.74 -4.21 6.79
C ASN A 12 -14.25 -5.07 5.63
N GLY A 13 -13.53 -6.13 5.32
CA GLY A 13 -13.83 -6.99 4.18
C GLY A 13 -12.93 -8.21 4.17
N ILE A 14 -13.32 -9.20 3.37
CA ILE A 14 -12.51 -10.40 3.11
C ILE A 14 -11.46 -10.11 2.02
N PRO A 15 -11.81 -9.52 0.85
CA PRO A 15 -10.78 -9.05 -0.08
C PRO A 15 -10.12 -7.76 0.44
N ASP A 16 -8.89 -7.50 0.01
CA ASP A 16 -8.22 -6.22 0.30
C ASP A 16 -9.00 -5.05 -0.32
N LEU A 17 -9.51 -4.17 0.54
CA LEU A 17 -10.37 -3.05 0.16
C LEU A 17 -9.58 -1.83 -0.32
N ALA A 18 -8.28 -1.76 0.00
CA ALA A 18 -7.44 -0.61 -0.30
C ALA A 18 -6.50 -0.85 -1.50
N ALA A 19 -6.80 -1.80 -2.40
CA ALA A 19 -5.93 -2.16 -3.52
C ALA A 19 -5.60 -1.03 -4.52
N ARG A 20 -6.30 0.12 -4.46
CA ARG A 20 -5.96 1.30 -5.26
C ARG A 20 -4.82 2.08 -4.60
N PRO A 21 -3.71 2.37 -5.32
CA PRO A 21 -2.50 2.95 -4.73
C PRO A 21 -2.73 4.23 -3.90
N ASP A 22 -3.62 5.11 -4.37
CA ASP A 22 -3.92 6.37 -3.67
C ASP A 22 -4.71 6.19 -2.35
N LEU A 23 -5.50 5.12 -2.25
CA LEU A 23 -6.19 4.75 -1.01
C LEU A 23 -5.24 3.95 -0.10
N ALA A 24 -4.49 2.99 -0.64
CA ALA A 24 -3.45 2.24 0.08
C ALA A 24 -2.45 3.16 0.78
N ASP A 25 -1.92 4.15 0.05
CA ASP A 25 -0.90 5.08 0.58
C ASP A 25 -1.41 5.95 1.74
N ARG A 26 -2.73 6.00 1.99
CA ARG A 26 -3.37 6.75 3.07
C ARG A 26 -4.14 5.86 4.05
N SER A 27 -3.92 4.55 4.00
CA SER A 27 -4.59 3.57 4.84
C SER A 27 -3.59 2.84 5.74
N ILE A 28 -4.07 2.30 6.86
CA ILE A 28 -3.33 1.33 7.67
C ILE A 28 -4.02 -0.02 7.49
N GLY A 29 -3.37 -0.96 6.81
CA GLY A 29 -3.92 -2.29 6.56
C GLY A 29 -3.72 -3.19 7.78
N ILE A 30 -4.79 -3.64 8.42
CA ILE A 30 -4.71 -4.55 9.58
C ILE A 30 -5.23 -5.94 9.17
N HIS A 31 -4.33 -6.92 9.15
CA HIS A 31 -4.69 -8.32 8.92
C HIS A 31 -4.89 -9.01 10.27
N LEU A 32 -6.13 -9.41 10.55
CA LEU A 32 -6.48 -10.08 11.81
C LEU A 32 -6.31 -11.60 11.66
N PRO A 33 -5.72 -12.29 12.66
CA PRO A 33 -5.64 -13.74 12.64
C PRO A 33 -7.03 -14.37 12.75
N VAL A 34 -7.19 -15.56 12.15
CA VAL A 34 -8.41 -16.34 12.28
C VAL A 34 -8.64 -16.73 13.74
N ILE A 35 -9.86 -16.49 14.24
CA ILE A 35 -10.25 -16.91 15.60
C ILE A 35 -10.68 -18.38 15.57
N PRO A 36 -9.89 -19.31 16.16
CA PRO A 36 -10.24 -20.73 16.16
C PRO A 36 -11.50 -20.99 16.99
N PRO A 37 -12.29 -22.04 16.69
CA PRO A 37 -13.57 -22.29 17.34
C PRO A 37 -13.55 -22.19 18.87
N GLY A 38 -12.54 -22.77 19.53
CA GLY A 38 -12.40 -22.74 21.00
C GLY A 38 -12.02 -21.39 21.61
N LYS A 39 -11.64 -20.39 20.81
CA LYS A 39 -11.33 -19.01 21.29
C LYS A 39 -12.43 -18.01 20.97
N ARG A 40 -13.52 -18.43 20.30
CA ARG A 40 -14.64 -17.55 19.96
C ARG A 40 -15.41 -17.19 21.24
N LYS A 41 -15.76 -15.92 21.39
CA LYS A 41 -16.58 -15.42 22.52
C LYS A 41 -17.94 -15.00 22.00
N THR A 42 -18.97 -15.18 22.83
CA THR A 42 -20.26 -14.53 22.57
C THR A 42 -20.10 -13.00 22.69
N LEU A 43 -20.95 -12.26 21.99
CA LEU A 43 -20.92 -10.79 22.03
C LEU A 43 -21.07 -10.26 23.47
N GLY A 44 -21.93 -10.88 24.28
CA GLY A 44 -22.12 -10.51 25.69
C GLY A 44 -20.87 -10.72 26.54
N ALA A 45 -20.15 -11.83 26.36
CA ALA A 45 -18.89 -12.06 27.06
C ALA A 45 -17.80 -11.07 26.64
N PHE A 46 -17.66 -10.85 25.33
CA PHE A 46 -16.72 -9.87 24.78
C PHE A 46 -17.00 -8.46 25.33
N ASN A 47 -18.26 -8.01 25.32
CA ASN A 47 -18.63 -6.67 25.79
C ASN A 47 -18.33 -6.47 27.28
N ARG A 48 -18.50 -7.49 28.12
CA ARG A 48 -18.14 -7.41 29.55
C ARG A 48 -16.63 -7.26 29.74
N ASP A 49 -15.85 -8.06 29.02
CA ASP A 49 -14.38 -7.98 29.08
C ASP A 49 -13.89 -6.61 28.57
N PHE A 50 -14.45 -6.15 27.46
CA PHE A 50 -14.15 -4.84 26.89
C PHE A 50 -14.53 -3.70 27.83
N ALA A 51 -15.72 -3.73 28.44
CA ALA A 51 -16.15 -2.69 29.39
C ALA A 51 -15.20 -2.58 30.58
N ARG A 52 -14.64 -3.71 31.05
CA ARG A 52 -13.64 -3.73 32.12
C ARG A 52 -12.30 -3.12 31.68
N ALA A 53 -11.86 -3.39 30.45
CA ALA A 53 -10.62 -2.87 29.89
C ALA A 53 -10.72 -1.40 29.43
N LYS A 54 -11.92 -0.95 29.04
CA LYS A 54 -12.20 0.37 28.46
C LYS A 54 -11.57 1.56 29.21
N PRO A 55 -11.69 1.73 30.55
CA PRO A 55 -11.09 2.87 31.23
C PRO A 55 -9.56 2.90 31.10
N PHE A 56 -8.90 1.73 31.14
CA PHE A 56 -7.45 1.62 30.97
C PHE A 56 -7.01 1.92 29.54
N ILE A 57 -7.76 1.40 28.55
CA ILE A 57 -7.51 1.71 27.13
C ILE A 57 -7.63 3.21 26.89
N LEU A 58 -8.68 3.85 27.42
CA LEU A 58 -8.87 5.28 27.28
C LEU A 58 -7.75 6.08 27.95
N GLY A 59 -7.33 5.70 29.17
CA GLY A 59 -6.21 6.32 29.86
C GLY A 59 -4.92 6.27 29.03
N ALA A 60 -4.55 5.09 28.55
CA ALA A 60 -3.35 4.92 27.71
C ALA A 60 -3.39 5.75 26.42
N LEU A 61 -4.56 5.87 25.79
CA LEU A 61 -4.73 6.73 24.61
C LEU A 61 -4.58 8.22 24.95
N LEU A 62 -5.11 8.66 26.09
CA LEU A 62 -4.97 10.05 26.55
C LEU A 62 -3.53 10.39 26.94
N ASP A 63 -2.82 9.45 27.58
CA ASP A 63 -1.39 9.60 27.88
C ASP A 63 -0.56 9.74 26.61
N ALA A 64 -0.84 8.91 25.60
CA ALA A 64 -0.21 9.01 24.28
C ALA A 64 -0.48 10.36 23.60
N VAL A 65 -1.73 10.85 23.62
CA VAL A 65 -2.11 12.18 23.10
C VAL A 65 -1.35 13.30 23.82
N SER A 66 -1.33 13.27 25.16
CA SER A 66 -0.65 14.28 25.97
C SER A 66 0.85 14.31 25.69
N CYS A 67 1.47 13.14 25.60
CA CYS A 67 2.87 12.96 25.23
C CYS A 67 3.17 13.53 23.84
N ALA A 68 2.36 13.17 22.84
CA ALA A 68 2.52 13.67 21.47
C ALA A 68 2.44 15.20 21.42
N LEU A 69 1.41 15.80 22.04
CA LEU A 69 1.25 17.26 22.09
C LEU A 69 2.46 17.97 22.72
N LYS A 70 3.05 17.37 23.77
CA LYS A 70 4.23 17.92 24.43
C LYS A 70 5.49 17.83 23.55
N GLN A 71 5.62 16.79 22.75
CA GLN A 71 6.87 16.47 22.04
C GLN A 71 6.86 16.82 20.54
N ILE A 72 5.69 17.10 19.96
CA ILE A 72 5.52 17.20 18.50
C ILE A 72 6.48 18.18 17.82
N ASP A 73 6.82 19.29 18.47
CA ASP A 73 7.73 20.30 17.89
C ASP A 73 9.21 19.91 18.02
N SER A 74 9.54 18.95 18.87
CA SER A 74 10.91 18.45 19.09
C SER A 74 11.29 17.26 18.22
N VAL A 75 10.31 16.55 17.67
CA VAL A 75 10.51 15.35 16.84
C VAL A 75 10.70 15.73 15.37
N SER A 76 11.72 15.13 14.73
CA SER A 76 11.96 15.23 13.29
C SER A 76 11.86 13.87 12.61
N VAL A 77 11.18 13.81 11.47
CA VAL A 77 11.11 12.63 10.61
C VAL A 77 11.88 12.93 9.32
N SER A 78 13.03 12.29 9.12
CA SER A 78 13.90 12.54 7.95
C SER A 78 13.27 12.08 6.64
N ASP A 79 12.75 10.85 6.61
CA ASP A 79 12.12 10.24 5.45
C ASP A 79 10.60 10.19 5.64
N ALA A 80 9.97 11.36 5.56
CA ALA A 80 8.56 11.49 5.85
C ALA A 80 7.68 10.72 4.83
N PRO A 81 6.74 9.87 5.30
CA PRO A 81 5.78 9.22 4.42
C PRO A 81 4.76 10.24 3.89
N ARG A 82 3.91 9.82 2.94
CA ARG A 82 2.88 10.68 2.34
C ARG A 82 1.91 11.26 3.39
N MET A 83 1.68 10.54 4.50
CA MET A 83 0.96 11.01 5.68
C MET A 83 1.94 11.57 6.73
N ALA A 84 2.70 12.61 6.38
CA ALA A 84 3.81 13.12 7.18
C ALA A 84 3.40 13.58 8.59
N ASP A 85 2.36 14.43 8.70
CA ASP A 85 1.89 14.94 10.00
C ASP A 85 1.37 13.82 10.90
N PHE A 86 0.64 12.87 10.32
CA PHE A 86 0.19 11.67 11.04
C PHE A 86 1.38 10.88 11.56
N ALA A 87 2.38 10.60 10.73
CA ALA A 87 3.55 9.85 11.13
C ALA A 87 4.35 10.57 12.22
N LYS A 88 4.58 11.88 12.06
CA LYS A 88 5.24 12.72 13.06
C LYS A 88 4.51 12.68 14.40
N TRP A 89 3.18 12.74 14.37
CA TRP A 89 2.35 12.69 15.57
C TRP A 89 2.45 11.38 16.33
N VAL A 90 2.43 10.25 15.62
CA VAL A 90 2.60 8.93 16.24
C VAL A 90 4.02 8.74 16.78
N VAL A 91 5.06 9.18 16.06
CA VAL A 91 6.45 9.14 16.55
C VAL A 91 6.59 9.94 17.86
N ALA A 92 5.95 11.11 17.96
CA ALA A 92 5.94 11.90 19.20
C ALA A 92 5.22 11.20 20.37
N ALA A 93 4.36 10.22 20.09
CA ALA A 93 3.64 9.44 21.09
C ALA A 93 4.39 8.18 21.56
N GLU A 94 5.43 7.73 20.82
CA GLU A 94 6.14 6.46 21.08
C GLU A 94 6.55 6.25 22.55
N PRO A 95 7.09 7.25 23.28
CA PRO A 95 7.51 7.06 24.67
C PRO A 95 6.35 6.66 25.60
N ALA A 96 5.17 7.27 25.43
CA ALA A 96 3.99 6.95 26.24
C ALA A 96 3.35 5.61 25.86
N LEU A 97 3.58 5.14 24.64
CA LEU A 97 3.15 3.82 24.16
C LEU A 97 4.13 2.70 24.55
N GLY A 98 5.27 3.06 25.16
CA GLY A 98 6.33 2.11 25.51
C GLY A 98 7.05 1.54 24.29
N TRP A 99 7.04 2.28 23.17
CA TRP A 99 7.69 1.85 21.93
C TRP A 99 9.12 2.39 21.84
N PRO A 100 10.06 1.61 21.29
CA PRO A 100 11.37 2.14 20.92
C PRO A 100 11.23 3.28 19.91
N GLN A 101 12.15 4.23 19.94
CA GLN A 101 12.19 5.32 18.97
C GLN A 101 12.25 4.78 17.54
N GLY A 102 11.36 5.26 16.66
CA GLY A 102 11.30 4.87 15.25
C GLY A 102 10.53 3.58 14.97
N ALA A 103 10.13 2.82 15.99
CA ALA A 103 9.43 1.55 15.82
C ALA A 103 8.11 1.70 15.03
N PHE A 104 7.45 2.85 15.17
CA PHE A 104 6.25 3.14 14.38
C PHE A 104 6.57 3.30 12.90
N LEU A 105 7.63 4.04 12.54
CA LEU A 105 7.99 4.28 11.14
C LEU A 105 8.38 2.98 10.44
N ASP A 106 9.15 2.12 11.11
CA ASP A 106 9.51 0.80 10.60
C ASP A 106 8.26 -0.07 10.34
N SER A 107 7.36 -0.11 11.33
CA SER A 107 6.11 -0.86 11.24
C SER A 107 5.19 -0.31 10.14
N TYR A 108 5.12 1.02 10.01
CA TYR A 108 4.30 1.70 9.01
C TYR A 108 4.87 1.53 7.60
N ALA A 109 6.19 1.56 7.43
CA ALA A 109 6.85 1.25 6.17
C ALA A 109 6.57 -0.20 5.74
N ALA A 110 6.69 -1.16 6.67
CA ALA A 110 6.35 -2.56 6.41
C ALA A 110 4.86 -2.74 6.09
N ASN A 111 3.97 -1.98 6.74
CA ASN A 111 2.54 -1.98 6.45
C ASN A 111 2.26 -1.56 5.00
N ARG A 112 2.87 -0.46 4.57
CA ARG A 112 2.73 0.06 3.21
C ARG A 112 3.30 -0.90 2.16
N ALA A 113 4.48 -1.47 2.42
CA ALA A 113 5.09 -2.45 1.53
C ALA A 113 4.21 -3.68 1.31
N LYS A 114 3.53 -4.18 2.36
CA LYS A 114 2.58 -5.29 2.25
C LYS A 114 1.35 -4.94 1.42
N SER A 115 0.77 -3.76 1.64
CA SER A 115 -0.36 -3.28 0.84
C SER A 115 0.02 -3.08 -0.63
N ASP A 116 1.25 -2.63 -0.90
CA ASP A 116 1.77 -2.52 -2.26
C ASP A 116 1.93 -3.87 -2.93
N GLN A 117 2.51 -4.86 -2.23
CA GLN A 117 2.64 -6.22 -2.74
C GLN A 117 1.28 -6.84 -3.07
N ALA A 118 0.30 -6.71 -2.17
CA ALA A 118 -1.06 -7.19 -2.41
C ALA A 118 -1.72 -6.49 -3.62
N ALA A 119 -1.50 -5.17 -3.79
CA ALA A 119 -1.99 -4.41 -4.94
C ALA A 119 -1.33 -4.84 -6.27
N VAL A 120 -0.07 -5.25 -6.25
CA VAL A 120 0.62 -5.87 -7.40
C VAL A 120 -0.01 -7.21 -7.74
N GLU A 121 -0.11 -8.11 -6.75
CA GLU A 121 -0.64 -9.47 -6.93
C GLU A 121 -2.09 -9.46 -7.43
N ALA A 122 -2.88 -8.48 -6.99
CA ALA A 122 -4.26 -8.28 -7.44
C ALA A 122 -4.38 -7.59 -8.81
N ASN A 123 -3.28 -7.16 -9.43
CA ASN A 123 -3.27 -6.49 -10.72
C ASN A 123 -2.56 -7.34 -11.78
N PRO A 124 -3.30 -8.02 -12.67
CA PRO A 124 -2.69 -8.93 -13.63
C PRO A 124 -1.71 -8.27 -14.61
N VAL A 125 -1.86 -6.96 -14.90
CA VAL A 125 -0.88 -6.22 -15.71
C VAL A 125 0.43 -6.05 -14.94
N ALA A 126 0.38 -5.67 -13.67
CA ALA A 126 1.57 -5.50 -12.84
C ALA A 126 2.29 -6.83 -12.62
N LEU A 127 1.53 -7.88 -12.27
CA LEU A 127 2.07 -9.21 -12.05
C LEU A 127 2.72 -9.78 -13.33
N ALA A 128 2.06 -9.65 -14.48
CA ALA A 128 2.62 -10.13 -15.74
C ALA A 128 3.91 -9.38 -16.13
N ILE A 129 4.01 -8.07 -15.84
CA ILE A 129 5.24 -7.28 -16.08
C ILE A 129 6.38 -7.72 -15.17
N LEU A 130 6.11 -7.94 -13.87
CA LEU A 130 7.13 -8.47 -12.96
C LEU A 130 7.60 -9.85 -13.38
N SER A 131 6.67 -10.75 -13.73
CA SER A 131 7.04 -12.08 -14.24
C SER A 131 7.77 -12.02 -15.58
N LEU A 132 7.49 -11.03 -16.43
CA LEU A 132 8.24 -10.81 -17.67
C LEU A 132 9.68 -10.38 -17.39
N MET A 133 9.88 -9.53 -16.39
CA MET A 133 11.17 -8.98 -15.99
C MET A 133 11.95 -9.86 -14.99
N ASP A 134 11.34 -10.94 -14.50
CA ASP A 134 12.03 -11.92 -13.67
C ASP A 134 13.22 -12.55 -14.43
N GLY A 135 14.43 -12.38 -13.87
CA GLY A 135 15.68 -12.75 -14.52
C GLY A 135 16.09 -11.86 -15.71
N ARG A 136 15.43 -10.72 -15.96
CA ARG A 136 15.76 -9.78 -17.04
C ARG A 136 16.07 -8.38 -16.50
N GLN A 137 17.16 -7.78 -16.98
CA GLN A 137 17.55 -6.43 -16.58
C GLN A 137 16.82 -5.34 -17.37
N HIS A 138 16.48 -5.60 -18.63
CA HIS A 138 15.93 -4.61 -19.53
C HIS A 138 14.95 -5.22 -20.53
N TRP A 139 13.90 -4.46 -20.87
CA TRP A 139 12.99 -4.73 -21.98
C TRP A 139 12.64 -3.43 -22.69
N THR A 140 12.59 -3.44 -24.02
CA THR A 140 12.17 -2.29 -24.83
C THR A 140 11.23 -2.73 -25.95
N GLY A 141 10.30 -1.86 -26.31
CA GLY A 141 9.37 -2.08 -27.41
C GLY A 141 8.12 -1.21 -27.31
N THR A 142 7.18 -1.43 -28.20
CA THR A 142 5.91 -0.72 -28.26
C THR A 142 4.89 -1.28 -27.26
N ALA A 143 3.81 -0.54 -27.01
CA ALA A 143 2.69 -1.03 -26.21
C ALA A 143 2.05 -2.30 -26.79
N THR A 144 2.07 -2.45 -28.11
CA THR A 144 1.55 -3.62 -28.82
C THR A 144 2.44 -4.83 -28.57
N GLU A 145 3.76 -4.68 -28.75
CA GLU A 145 4.74 -5.75 -28.53
C GLU A 145 4.76 -6.18 -27.07
N LEU A 146 4.73 -5.25 -26.12
CA LEU A 146 4.65 -5.58 -24.70
C LEU A 146 3.38 -6.39 -24.39
N LYS A 147 2.22 -5.89 -24.85
CA LYS A 147 0.93 -6.54 -24.62
C LYS A 147 0.91 -7.96 -25.19
N GLN A 148 1.48 -8.14 -26.39
CA GLN A 148 1.57 -9.45 -27.05
C GLN A 148 2.50 -10.39 -26.28
N ALA A 149 3.71 -9.95 -25.93
CA ALA A 149 4.66 -10.74 -25.15
C ALA A 149 4.09 -11.21 -23.81
N LEU A 150 3.31 -10.36 -23.13
CA LEU A 150 2.63 -10.72 -21.88
C LEU A 150 1.51 -11.75 -22.12
N ARG A 151 0.73 -11.59 -23.19
CA ARG A 151 -0.35 -12.53 -23.54
C ARG A 151 0.17 -13.92 -23.88
N ASP A 152 1.24 -13.98 -24.65
CA ASP A 152 1.81 -15.23 -25.11
C ASP A 152 2.47 -16.01 -23.96
N ARG A 153 3.11 -15.31 -23.03
CA ARG A 153 3.85 -15.94 -21.94
C ARG A 153 3.03 -16.20 -20.68
N PHE A 154 1.98 -15.40 -20.44
CA PHE A 154 1.13 -15.49 -19.25
C PHE A 154 -0.36 -15.49 -19.63
N PRO A 155 -0.84 -16.49 -20.40
CA PRO A 155 -2.22 -16.52 -20.87
C PRO A 155 -3.23 -16.50 -19.71
N SER A 156 -2.96 -17.22 -18.61
CA SER A 156 -3.83 -17.23 -17.42
C SER A 156 -3.97 -15.88 -16.71
N LEU A 157 -2.98 -14.98 -16.84
CA LEU A 157 -3.04 -13.63 -16.28
C LEU A 157 -3.67 -12.61 -17.24
N THR A 158 -3.82 -12.95 -18.52
CA THR A 158 -4.16 -11.98 -19.58
C THR A 158 -5.45 -12.32 -20.34
N GLU A 159 -6.08 -13.44 -20.00
CA GLU A 159 -7.31 -13.93 -20.60
C GLU A 159 -8.51 -13.02 -20.30
N ASP A 160 -8.67 -12.62 -19.03
CA ASP A 160 -9.76 -11.74 -18.61
C ASP A 160 -9.55 -10.31 -19.11
N SER A 161 -10.45 -9.87 -19.98
CA SER A 161 -10.44 -8.55 -20.57
C SER A 161 -10.82 -7.41 -19.62
N GLN A 162 -11.46 -7.70 -18.48
CA GLN A 162 -11.78 -6.71 -17.46
C GLN A 162 -10.55 -6.33 -16.65
N SER A 163 -9.78 -7.33 -16.23
CA SER A 163 -8.55 -7.14 -15.46
C SER A 163 -7.31 -6.85 -16.32
N PHE A 164 -7.26 -7.36 -17.56
CA PHE A 164 -6.19 -7.12 -18.52
C PHE A 164 -6.70 -6.46 -19.82
N PRO A 165 -6.41 -5.16 -20.05
CA PRO A 165 -6.97 -4.42 -21.18
C PRO A 165 -6.68 -5.04 -22.56
N ARG A 166 -7.72 -5.14 -23.40
CA ARG A 166 -7.57 -5.58 -24.81
C ARG A 166 -7.02 -4.50 -25.74
N SER A 167 -7.45 -3.24 -25.56
CA SER A 167 -7.01 -2.13 -26.41
C SER A 167 -5.67 -1.56 -25.96
N GLU A 168 -4.84 -1.16 -26.91
CA GLU A 168 -3.50 -0.59 -26.69
C GLU A 168 -3.59 0.71 -25.88
N ALA A 169 -4.60 1.54 -26.15
CA ALA A 169 -4.82 2.78 -25.42
C ALA A 169 -5.13 2.54 -23.93
N ARG A 170 -6.00 1.57 -23.63
CA ARG A 170 -6.33 1.21 -22.24
C ARG A 170 -5.16 0.50 -21.56
N PHE A 171 -4.40 -0.31 -22.30
CA PHE A 171 -3.18 -0.94 -21.80
C PHE A 171 -2.13 0.12 -21.41
N GLY A 172 -1.88 1.11 -22.28
CA GLY A 172 -0.98 2.23 -21.96
C GLY A 172 -1.45 3.07 -20.76
N ALA A 173 -2.76 3.21 -20.54
CA ALA A 173 -3.29 3.83 -19.33
C ALA A 173 -3.08 2.94 -18.08
N ALA A 174 -3.24 1.62 -18.21
CA ALA A 174 -2.96 0.67 -17.14
C ALA A 174 -1.47 0.67 -16.76
N LEU A 175 -0.54 0.73 -17.71
CA LEU A 175 0.90 0.86 -17.46
C LEU A 175 1.23 2.07 -16.58
N ARG A 176 0.69 3.25 -16.91
CA ARG A 176 0.88 4.46 -16.10
C ARG A 176 0.30 4.33 -14.69
N ARG A 177 -0.79 3.57 -14.52
CA ARG A 177 -1.40 3.31 -13.21
C ARG A 177 -0.57 2.36 -12.34
N VAL A 178 0.11 1.39 -12.95
CA VAL A 178 0.94 0.41 -12.21
C VAL A 178 2.38 0.87 -12.00
N GLN A 179 2.85 1.87 -12.77
CA GLN A 179 4.20 2.41 -12.71
C GLN A 179 4.68 2.77 -11.29
N PRO A 180 3.91 3.48 -10.43
CA PRO A 180 4.37 3.80 -9.08
C PRO A 180 4.63 2.56 -8.23
N VAL A 181 3.78 1.54 -8.39
CA VAL A 181 3.85 0.30 -7.63
C VAL A 181 5.04 -0.55 -8.10
N LEU A 182 5.24 -0.67 -9.42
CA LEU A 182 6.38 -1.37 -9.99
C LEU A 182 7.71 -0.72 -9.59
N ARG A 183 7.76 0.62 -9.51
CA ARG A 183 8.96 1.35 -9.07
C ARG A 183 9.37 0.97 -7.65
N ARG A 184 8.41 0.73 -6.76
CA ARG A 184 8.66 0.27 -5.38
C ARG A 184 9.18 -1.17 -5.32
N GLN A 185 8.90 -1.97 -6.35
CA GLN A 185 9.42 -3.33 -6.55
C GLN A 185 10.73 -3.36 -7.34
N GLY A 186 11.43 -2.22 -7.46
CA GLY A 186 12.69 -2.14 -8.20
C GLY A 186 12.52 -2.17 -9.72
N LEU A 187 11.35 -1.87 -10.27
CA LEU A 187 11.11 -1.88 -11.72
C LEU A 187 10.63 -0.51 -12.21
N SER A 188 11.43 0.13 -13.05
CA SER A 188 11.08 1.41 -13.66
C SER A 188 10.42 1.23 -15.03
N ILE A 189 9.38 2.04 -15.31
CA ILE A 189 8.76 2.14 -16.64
C ILE A 189 8.98 3.56 -17.16
N THR A 190 9.57 3.68 -18.35
CA THR A 190 9.75 4.93 -19.08
C THR A 190 9.00 4.89 -20.40
N PHE A 191 8.57 6.07 -20.86
CA PHE A 191 7.87 6.24 -22.13
C PHE A 191 8.61 7.30 -22.95
N SER A 192 9.12 6.93 -24.12
CA SER A 192 9.84 7.82 -25.01
C SER A 192 9.17 7.86 -26.39
N ARG A 193 9.65 8.76 -27.26
CA ARG A 193 9.30 8.76 -28.68
C ARG A 193 10.57 8.64 -29.51
N GLU A 194 10.58 7.71 -30.45
CA GLU A 194 11.73 7.46 -31.31
C GLU A 194 11.38 7.60 -32.81
N GLY A 195 12.38 7.99 -33.58
CA GLY A 195 12.31 8.16 -35.04
C GLY A 195 11.56 9.41 -35.52
N LYS A 196 11.69 9.71 -36.82
CA LYS A 196 11.04 10.87 -37.47
C LYS A 196 9.50 10.84 -37.40
N ALA A 197 8.91 9.64 -37.26
CA ALA A 197 7.46 9.45 -37.15
C ALA A 197 6.93 9.52 -35.70
N GLY A 198 7.82 9.64 -34.69
CA GLY A 198 7.41 9.79 -33.29
C GLY A 198 6.77 8.54 -32.67
N MET A 199 7.31 7.36 -32.97
CA MET A 199 6.80 6.09 -32.46
C MET A 199 6.95 6.03 -30.95
N ARG A 200 5.90 5.62 -30.23
CA ARG A 200 5.93 5.53 -28.76
C ARG A 200 6.63 4.23 -28.35
N VAL A 201 7.73 4.38 -27.63
CA VAL A 201 8.51 3.27 -27.08
C VAL A 201 8.33 3.22 -25.57
N ILE A 202 8.25 2.00 -25.04
CA ILE A 202 8.21 1.68 -23.62
C ILE A 202 9.51 0.98 -23.29
N GLU A 203 10.14 1.41 -22.20
CA GLU A 203 11.31 0.77 -21.65
C GLU A 203 11.03 0.37 -20.20
N LEU A 204 11.41 -0.88 -19.87
CA LEU A 204 11.32 -1.47 -18.54
C LEU A 204 12.75 -1.76 -18.08
N THR A 205 13.12 -1.27 -16.90
CA THR A 205 14.47 -1.48 -16.36
C THR A 205 14.39 -1.90 -14.91
N SER A 206 15.05 -3.02 -14.58
CA SER A 206 15.23 -3.47 -13.20
C SER A 206 16.30 -2.63 -12.51
N SER A 207 16.01 -2.16 -11.31
CA SER A 207 16.90 -1.37 -10.44
C SER A 207 17.60 -2.26 -9.42
#